data_AF-A0A7V3U3D9-F1
#
_entry.id   AF-A0A7V3U3D9-F1
#
_cell.length_a   1.000
_cell.length_b   1.000
_cell.length_c   1.000
_cell.angle_alpha   90.00
_cell.angle_beta   90.00
_cell.angle_gamma   90.00
#
_symmetry.space_group_name_H-M   'P 1'
#
loop_
_entity.id
_entity.type
_entity.pdbx_description
1 polymer ?
#
loop_
_entity_poly.entity_id
_entity_poly.type
_entity_poly.pdbx_seq_one_letter_code
_entity_poly.pdbx_strand_id
1 'polypeptide(L)'
;QQKRHGVEQQLCCFTSDVELPLFGGETILHDGKVVSLVSSAAYGATVGKSIMLGYLPVALCKETTFSLEVFGEQHTINRISPPLYDPENKRLKS
;
A
#
# COMPACT_ATOMS: atom_id res chain seq x y z
N GLN A 1 15.97 19.57 -5.90
CA GLN A 1 17.03 18.59 -6.25
C GLN A 1 16.45 17.22 -6.61
N GLN A 2 15.58 16.61 -5.80
CA GLN A 2 14.88 15.34 -6.13
C GLN A 2 14.08 15.37 -7.45
N LYS A 3 13.27 16.40 -7.71
CA LYS A 3 12.53 16.52 -8.99
C LYS A 3 13.41 16.48 -10.25
N ARG A 4 14.71 16.79 -10.15
CA ARG A 4 15.66 16.75 -11.28
C ARG A 4 16.42 15.42 -11.42
N HIS A 5 16.62 14.67 -10.32
CA HIS A 5 17.42 13.45 -10.29
C HIS A 5 16.58 12.17 -10.16
N GLY A 6 15.26 12.30 -9.98
CA GLY A 6 14.37 11.19 -9.65
C GLY A 6 14.35 10.91 -8.15
N VAL A 7 13.42 10.04 -7.75
CA VAL A 7 13.33 9.51 -6.39
C VAL A 7 13.74 8.04 -6.41
N GLU A 8 14.40 7.57 -5.36
CA GLU A 8 14.76 6.15 -5.22
C GLU A 8 13.59 5.33 -4.66
N GLN A 9 12.70 5.99 -3.91
CA GLN A 9 11.53 5.40 -3.28
C GLN A 9 10.27 6.21 -3.58
N GLN A 10 9.14 5.52 -3.69
CA GLN A 10 7.84 6.11 -3.95
C GLN A 10 6.79 5.58 -2.98
N LEU A 11 5.97 6.49 -2.44
CA LEU A 11 4.82 6.12 -1.62
C LEU A 11 3.79 5.37 -2.48
N CYS A 12 3.45 4.17 -2.06
CA CYS A 12 2.49 3.29 -2.70
C CYS A 12 1.34 2.97 -1.75
N CYS A 13 0.16 2.73 -2.34
CA CYS A 13 -1.01 2.28 -1.62
C CYS A 13 -1.23 0.79 -1.90
N PHE A 14 -1.60 0.05 -0.87
CA PHE A 14 -1.90 -1.37 -0.93
C PHE A 14 -3.26 -1.66 -0.31
N THR A 15 -3.88 -2.76 -0.73
CA THR A 15 -5.14 -3.25 -0.17
C THR A 15 -5.14 -4.74 0.04
N SER A 16 -5.91 -5.18 1.04
CA SER A 16 -6.32 -6.57 1.26
C SER A 16 -7.84 -6.65 1.28
N ASP A 17 -8.38 -7.74 0.71
CA ASP A 17 -9.81 -8.07 0.77
C ASP A 17 -10.24 -8.67 2.12
N VAL A 18 -9.25 -9.07 2.92
CA VAL A 18 -9.44 -9.52 4.31
C VAL A 18 -9.19 -8.33 5.24
N GLU A 19 -10.03 -8.19 6.26
CA GLU A 19 -9.81 -7.26 7.36
C GLU A 19 -8.65 -7.77 8.23
N LEU A 20 -7.51 -7.08 8.16
CA LEU A 20 -6.30 -7.41 8.91
C LEU A 20 -6.16 -6.53 10.15
N PRO A 21 -5.65 -7.06 11.28
CA PRO A 21 -5.38 -6.28 12.49
C PRO A 21 -4.09 -5.47 12.34
N LEU A 22 -4.20 -4.30 11.69
CA LEU A 22 -3.06 -3.45 11.33
C LEU A 22 -2.87 -2.29 12.32
N PHE A 23 -1.62 -2.00 12.65
CA PHE A 23 -1.20 -0.94 13.57
C PHE A 23 -0.14 -0.01 12.97
N GLY A 24 0.52 -0.43 11.89
CA GLY A 24 1.66 0.27 11.28
C GLY A 24 2.99 -0.33 11.74
N GLY A 25 3.95 -0.41 10.82
CA GLY A 25 5.25 -1.06 11.02
C GLY A 25 5.32 -2.50 10.53
N GLU A 26 4.22 -3.06 10.00
CA GLU A 26 4.20 -4.40 9.41
C GLU A 26 5.12 -4.50 8.20
N THR A 27 5.69 -5.68 7.99
CA THR A 27 6.70 -5.90 6.95
C THR A 27 6.02 -6.19 5.62
N ILE A 28 6.33 -5.41 4.59
CA ILE A 28 5.94 -5.68 3.20
C ILE A 28 7.07 -6.45 2.52
N LEU A 29 6.72 -7.60 1.95
CA LEU A 29 7.64 -8.49 1.25
C LEU A 29 7.28 -8.60 -0.24
N HIS A 30 8.32 -8.80 -1.05
CA HIS A 30 8.22 -9.23 -2.44
C HIS A 30 9.23 -10.36 -2.66
N ASP A 31 8.79 -11.47 -3.25
CA ASP A 31 9.60 -12.68 -3.45
C ASP A 31 10.34 -13.14 -2.18
N GLY A 32 9.64 -13.10 -1.03
CA GLY A 32 10.17 -13.52 0.28
C GLY A 32 11.21 -12.57 0.89
N LYS A 33 11.47 -11.41 0.28
CA LYS A 33 12.41 -10.40 0.79
C LYS A 33 11.65 -9.18 1.31
N VAL A 34 12.14 -8.61 2.41
CA VAL A 34 11.63 -7.34 2.95
C VAL A 34 11.94 -6.21 1.99
N VAL A 35 10.92 -5.47 1.57
CA VAL A 35 11.06 -4.36 0.61
C VAL A 35 10.53 -3.02 1.12
N SER A 36 9.65 -3.03 2.12
CA SER A 36 9.12 -1.83 2.78
C SER A 36 8.56 -2.19 4.16
N LEU A 37 8.32 -1.16 4.97
CA LEU A 37 7.44 -1.24 6.13
C LEU A 37 6.15 -0.47 5.85
N VAL A 38 5.05 -0.89 6.47
CA VAL A 38 3.80 -0.14 6.47
C VAL A 38 4.00 1.14 7.29
N SER A 39 3.78 2.28 6.65
CA SER A 39 3.86 3.61 7.26
C SER A 39 2.53 4.07 7.88
N SER A 40 1.41 3.63 7.31
CA SER A 40 0.07 3.93 7.80
C SER A 40 -0.87 2.83 7.32
N ALA A 41 -1.83 2.45 8.15
CA ALA A 41 -2.84 1.47 7.79
C ALA A 41 -4.17 1.81 8.46
N ALA A 42 -5.27 1.44 7.80
CA ALA A 42 -6.62 1.58 8.32
C ALA A 42 -7.58 0.64 7.59
N TYR A 43 -8.71 0.34 8.20
CA TYR A 43 -9.84 -0.30 7.51
C TYR A 43 -10.72 0.76 6.85
N GLY A 44 -10.85 0.68 5.52
CA GLY A 44 -11.70 1.58 4.74
C GLY A 44 -13.12 1.06 4.66
N ALA A 45 -13.97 1.39 5.63
CA ALA A 45 -15.36 0.90 5.70
C ALA A 45 -16.17 1.16 4.41
N THR A 46 -15.94 2.30 3.73
CA THR A 46 -16.62 2.65 2.47
C THR A 46 -16.27 1.70 1.32
N VAL A 47 -15.06 1.11 1.33
CA VAL A 47 -14.58 0.22 0.26
C VAL A 47 -14.49 -1.24 0.70
N GLY A 48 -14.68 -1.52 2.00
CA GLY A 48 -14.66 -2.86 2.58
C GLY A 48 -13.30 -3.54 2.48
N LYS A 49 -12.19 -2.79 2.66
CA LYS A 49 -10.82 -3.29 2.50
C LYS A 49 -9.91 -2.75 3.60
N SER A 50 -8.94 -3.55 4.01
CA SER A 50 -7.76 -3.03 4.71
C SER A 50 -6.89 -2.27 3.71
N ILE A 51 -6.49 -1.05 4.07
CA ILE A 51 -5.72 -0.12 3.25
C ILE A 51 -4.41 0.17 3.96
N MET A 52 -3.31 0.13 3.23
CA MET A 52 -1.97 0.36 3.76
C MET A 52 -1.17 1.28 2.85
N LEU A 53 -0.26 2.06 3.43
CA LEU A 53 0.71 2.89 2.72
C LEU A 53 2.12 2.43 3.05
N GLY A 54 2.99 2.34 2.05
CA GLY A 54 4.40 1.99 2.22
C GLY A 54 5.27 2.57 1.12
N TYR A 55 6.55 2.80 1.40
CA TYR A 55 7.51 3.31 0.41
C TYR A 55 8.21 2.14 -0.27
N LEU A 56 7.96 1.97 -1.57
CA LEU A 56 8.67 0.97 -2.36
C LEU A 56 9.86 1.61 -3.08
N PRO A 57 10.97 0.87 -3.26
CA PRO A 57 11.95 1.18 -4.30
C PRO A 57 11.24 1.35 -5.66
N VAL A 58 11.64 2.35 -6.45
CA VAL A 58 11.00 2.63 -7.75
C VAL A 58 11.02 1.41 -8.68
N ALA A 59 12.07 0.59 -8.61
CA ALA A 59 12.18 -0.65 -9.39
C ALA A 59 11.04 -1.66 -9.13
N LEU A 60 10.43 -1.63 -7.94
CA LEU A 60 9.34 -2.52 -7.53
C LEU A 60 7.96 -1.87 -7.69
N CYS A 61 7.89 -0.59 -8.06
CA CYS A 61 6.62 0.12 -8.21
C CYS A 61 5.80 -0.36 -9.42
N LYS A 62 6.36 -1.19 -10.31
CA LYS A 62 5.60 -1.83 -11.39
C LYS A 62 4.89 -3.11 -10.95
N GLU A 63 5.37 -3.74 -9.88
CA GLU A 63 4.81 -4.96 -9.34
C GLU A 63 3.46 -4.67 -8.68
N THR A 64 2.56 -5.65 -8.72
CA THR A 64 1.19 -5.50 -8.22
C THR A 64 0.94 -6.28 -6.94
N THR A 65 1.58 -7.43 -6.76
CA THR A 65 1.27 -8.35 -5.67
C THR A 65 2.47 -8.50 -4.73
N PHE A 66 2.17 -8.42 -3.44
CA PHE A 66 3.13 -8.45 -2.35
C PHE A 66 2.58 -9.31 -1.21
N SER A 67 3.44 -9.65 -0.26
CA SER A 67 3.02 -10.26 1.00
C SER A 67 3.17 -9.25 2.13
N LEU A 68 2.26 -9.28 3.08
CA LEU A 68 2.35 -8.54 4.34
C LEU A 68 2.49 -9.53 5.48
N GLU A 69 3.52 -9.37 6.29
CA GLU A 69 3.67 -10.15 7.51
C GLU A 69 2.97 -9.45 8.68
N VAL A 70 1.98 -10.12 9.25
CA VAL A 70 1.17 -9.65 10.38
C VAL A 70 1.17 -10.74 11.44
N PHE A 71 1.72 -10.47 12.63
CA PHE A 71 1.84 -11.43 13.73
C PHE A 71 2.44 -12.81 13.35
N GLY A 72 3.35 -12.84 12.38
CA GLY A 72 4.01 -14.07 11.92
C GLY A 72 3.26 -14.82 10.81
N GLU A 73 2.11 -14.33 10.37
CA GLU A 73 1.38 -14.84 9.21
C GLU A 73 1.57 -13.93 8.00
N GLN A 74 1.70 -14.52 6.80
CA GLN A 74 1.82 -13.77 5.56
C GLN A 74 0.49 -13.70 4.83
N HIS A 75 0.04 -12.48 4.54
CA HIS A 75 -1.18 -12.19 3.80
C HIS A 75 -0.86 -11.56 2.46
N THR A 76 -1.55 -11.97 1.39
CA THR A 76 -1.39 -11.33 0.08
C THR A 76 -2.01 -9.94 0.10
N ILE A 77 -1.26 -8.95 -0.36
CA ILE A 77 -1.71 -7.57 -0.51
C ILE A 77 -1.44 -7.10 -1.94
N ASN A 78 -2.30 -6.24 -2.47
CA ASN A 78 -2.18 -5.73 -3.83
C ASN A 78 -1.92 -4.23 -3.83
N ARG A 79 -0.91 -3.78 -4.57
CA ARG A 79 -0.65 -2.38 -4.84
C ARG A 79 -1.72 -1.83 -5.77
N ILE A 80 -2.28 -0.69 -5.43
CA ILE A 80 -3.34 -0.03 -6.19
C ILE A 80 -2.94 1.41 -6.56
N SER A 81 -3.61 1.95 -7.57
CA SER A 81 -3.51 3.38 -7.91
C SER A 81 -4.60 4.13 -7.15
N PRO A 82 -4.25 4.99 -6.16
CA PRO A 82 -5.23 5.77 -5.43
C PRO A 82 -5.83 6.90 -6.29
N PRO A 83 -7.01 7.43 -5.94
CA PRO A 83 -7.79 7.10 -4.75
C PRO A 83 -8.71 5.89 -4.95
N LEU A 84 -8.95 5.11 -3.88
CA LEU A 84 -9.91 4.00 -3.87
C LEU A 84 -11.37 4.47 -3.90
N TYR A 85 -11.61 5.74 -3.60
CA TYR A 85 -12.93 6.31 -3.43
C TYR A 85 -13.05 7.62 -4.20
N ASP A 86 -14.15 7.77 -4.95
CA ASP A 86 -14.44 8.92 -5.80
C ASP A 86 -13.25 9.38 -6.68
N PRO A 87 -12.70 8.50 -7.55
CA PRO A 87 -11.55 8.85 -8.40
C PRO A 87 -11.83 9.99 -9.37
N GLU A 88 -13.10 10.21 -9.73
CA GLU A 88 -13.52 11.31 -10.60
C GLU A 88 -13.78 12.63 -9.84
N ASN A 89 -13.67 12.61 -8.51
CA ASN A 89 -13.89 13.75 -7.63
C ASN A 89 -15.27 14.39 -7.85
N LYS A 90 -16.29 13.56 -8.08
CA LYS A 90 -17.66 14.01 -8.40
C LYS A 90 -18.38 14.55 -7.17
N ARG A 91 -18.11 13.98 -5.98
CA ARG A 91 -18.82 14.35 -4.75
C ARG A 91 -18.38 15.68 -4.17
N LEU A 92 -17.14 16.10 -4.41
CA LEU A 92 -16.62 17.37 -3.90
C LEU A 92 -16.97 18.57 -4.81
N LYS A 93 -17.30 18.32 -6.08
CA LYS A 93 -17.56 19.36 -7.10
C LYS A 93 -19.04 19.74 -7.24
N SER A 94 -19.93 19.09 -6.48
CA SER A 94 -21.37 19.35 -6.48
C SER A 94 -21.76 20.44 -5.50
#